data_AF-A0A925XRT8-F1
#
_entry.id   AF-A0A925XRT8-F1
#
_cell.length_a   1.000
_cell.length_b   1.000
_cell.length_c   1.000
_cell.angle_alpha   90.00
_cell.angle_beta   90.00
_cell.angle_gamma   90.00
#
_symmetry.space_group_name_H-M   'P 1'
#
loop_
_entity.id
_entity.type
_entity.pdbx_description
1 polymer ?
#
loop_
_entity_poly.entity_id
_entity_poly.type
_entity_poly.pdbx_seq_one_letter_code
_entity_poly.pdbx_strand_id
1 'polypeptide(L)'
;MHDVAPATWPHCLKVLQAVREVADIPLTLLVVPAYHGSCSAQPEFEAEMSAQLAAGNELALHGYFHVDPGVPSGVTDWLRRRVYTAGEGEFCALSETEADERLTLGRRWFEANGWPLAGFVAPAWLLGAGAARALRARGDLQYTSTLTELIVLPEAYAVRAPCLTYSVRQAWRRPASRAWNTLLAATTARVPVLRLGLHPRDADFRSVRRSWQRLLERALSERVAVTKSDFVDRWRLQHANLARSIDQPAQRVAWQA
;
A
#
# COMPACT_ATOMS: atom_id res chain seq x y z
N MET A 1 -0.91 5.54 -3.89
CA MET A 1 -1.87 6.34 -3.11
C MET A 1 -2.52 5.43 -2.09
N HIS A 2 -2.53 5.82 -0.82
CA HIS A 2 -3.23 5.14 0.26
C HIS A 2 -4.64 5.70 0.45
N ASP A 3 -5.48 4.94 1.15
CA ASP A 3 -6.80 5.32 1.63
C ASP A 3 -7.72 5.86 0.52
N VAL A 4 -7.72 5.25 -0.66
CA VAL A 4 -8.56 5.67 -1.79
C VAL A 4 -9.97 5.13 -1.58
N ALA A 5 -10.90 6.02 -1.26
CA ALA A 5 -12.28 5.69 -0.98
C ALA A 5 -13.17 6.85 -1.44
N PRO A 6 -14.50 6.66 -1.58
CA PRO A 6 -15.38 7.75 -1.98
C PRO A 6 -15.26 8.99 -1.10
N ALA A 7 -15.19 8.81 0.23
CA ALA A 7 -15.07 9.89 1.20
C ALA A 7 -13.75 10.68 1.10
N THR A 8 -12.68 10.05 0.62
CA THR A 8 -11.34 10.65 0.51
C THR A 8 -10.98 11.07 -0.90
N TRP A 9 -11.79 10.68 -1.90
CA TRP A 9 -11.52 10.89 -3.32
C TRP A 9 -11.22 12.35 -3.69
N PRO A 10 -11.95 13.37 -3.20
CA PRO A 10 -11.63 14.77 -3.50
C PRO A 10 -10.23 15.20 -3.05
N HIS A 11 -9.72 14.59 -1.97
CA HIS A 11 -8.36 14.83 -1.49
C HIS A 11 -7.34 14.02 -2.31
N CYS A 12 -7.65 12.78 -2.68
CA CYS A 12 -6.84 11.98 -3.60
C CYS A 12 -6.58 12.73 -4.91
N LEU A 13 -7.60 13.35 -5.50
CA LEU A 13 -7.46 14.14 -6.73
C LEU A 13 -6.43 15.27 -6.61
N LYS A 14 -6.37 15.96 -5.46
CA LYS A 14 -5.35 17.00 -5.22
C LYS A 14 -3.94 16.43 -5.22
N VAL A 15 -3.76 15.25 -4.65
CA VAL A 15 -2.45 14.58 -4.62
C VAL A 15 -2.10 14.05 -6.01
N LEU A 16 -3.04 13.43 -6.74
CA LEU A 16 -2.84 12.98 -8.13
C LEU A 16 -2.43 14.15 -9.03
N GLN A 17 -3.11 15.30 -8.91
CA GLN A 17 -2.74 16.51 -9.64
C GLN A 17 -1.33 16.97 -9.26
N ALA A 18 -0.99 16.98 -7.97
CA ALA A 18 0.34 17.38 -7.51
C ALA A 18 1.46 16.41 -7.94
N VAL A 19 1.15 15.13 -8.19
CA VAL A 19 2.08 14.17 -8.80
C VAL A 19 2.27 14.50 -10.28
N ARG A 20 1.19 14.76 -11.02
CA ARG A 20 1.22 15.13 -12.45
C ARG A 20 2.00 16.42 -12.72
N GLU A 21 2.04 17.35 -11.77
CA GLU A 21 2.91 18.53 -11.86
C GLU A 21 4.40 18.20 -11.87
N VAL A 22 4.81 17.03 -11.36
CA VAL A 22 6.19 16.55 -11.37
C VAL A 22 6.44 15.65 -12.58
N ALA A 23 5.59 14.65 -12.78
CA ALA A 23 5.72 13.70 -13.87
C ALA A 23 4.40 12.96 -14.13
N ASP A 24 4.19 12.57 -15.39
CA ASP A 24 3.14 11.63 -15.76
C ASP A 24 3.67 10.19 -15.63
N ILE A 25 3.28 9.53 -14.55
CA ILE A 25 3.80 8.22 -14.15
C ILE A 25 2.67 7.30 -13.67
N PRO A 26 2.79 5.98 -13.86
CA PRO A 26 1.80 5.04 -13.35
C PRO A 26 1.83 4.98 -11.82
N LEU A 27 0.65 4.79 -11.22
CA LEU A 27 0.44 4.76 -9.78
C LEU A 27 -0.33 3.51 -9.36
N THR A 28 -0.02 2.99 -8.18
CA THR A 28 -0.92 2.03 -7.50
C THR A 28 -1.84 2.79 -6.54
N LEU A 29 -3.15 2.67 -6.75
CA LEU A 29 -4.21 3.22 -5.92
C LEU A 29 -4.72 2.12 -4.98
N LEU A 30 -4.57 2.34 -3.68
CA LEU A 30 -4.96 1.39 -2.65
C LEU A 30 -6.39 1.71 -2.21
N VAL A 31 -7.34 0.96 -2.78
CA VAL A 31 -8.77 1.23 -2.67
C VAL A 31 -9.42 0.51 -1.49
N VAL A 32 -10.32 1.21 -0.80
CA VAL A 32 -11.10 0.67 0.31
C VAL A 32 -12.58 0.62 -0.10
N PRO A 33 -13.17 -0.57 -0.29
CA PRO A 33 -14.53 -0.72 -0.77
C PRO A 33 -15.58 -0.07 0.15
N ALA A 34 -15.55 -0.39 1.44
CA ALA A 34 -16.58 0.04 2.40
C ALA A 34 -15.95 0.89 3.52
N TYR A 35 -15.24 1.95 3.13
CA TYR A 35 -14.47 2.80 4.06
C TYR A 35 -15.32 3.25 5.26
N HIS A 36 -14.87 2.88 6.46
CA HIS A 36 -15.54 3.13 7.73
C HIS A 36 -17.01 2.69 7.79
N GLY A 37 -17.36 1.60 7.08
CA GLY A 37 -18.70 1.01 7.08
C GLY A 37 -19.73 1.73 6.20
N SER A 38 -19.32 2.75 5.44
CA SER A 38 -20.18 3.40 4.44
C SER A 38 -20.23 2.54 3.17
N CYS A 39 -21.44 2.33 2.62
CA CYS A 39 -21.71 1.39 1.52
C CYS A 39 -20.77 1.57 0.31
N SER A 40 -20.38 0.45 -0.29
CA SER A 40 -19.38 0.34 -1.36
C SER A 40 -19.86 0.73 -2.76
N ALA A 41 -21.16 0.69 -3.02
CA ALA A 41 -21.70 1.00 -4.34
C ALA A 41 -21.89 2.53 -4.49
N GLN A 42 -20.88 3.17 -5.07
CA GLN A 42 -20.95 4.55 -5.54
C GLN A 42 -20.54 4.59 -7.01
N PRO A 43 -21.50 4.46 -7.95
CA PRO A 43 -21.22 4.30 -9.38
C PRO A 43 -20.29 5.39 -9.95
N GLU A 44 -20.40 6.62 -9.44
CA GLU A 44 -19.53 7.73 -9.84
C GLU A 44 -18.08 7.47 -9.44
N PHE A 45 -17.85 6.98 -8.23
CA PHE A 45 -16.50 6.64 -7.77
C PHE A 45 -15.94 5.41 -8.51
N GLU A 46 -16.78 4.42 -8.79
CA GLU A 46 -16.39 3.23 -9.56
C GLU A 46 -16.03 3.59 -11.02
N ALA A 47 -16.77 4.52 -11.63
CA ALA A 47 -16.42 5.06 -12.94
C ALA A 47 -15.05 5.77 -12.92
N GLU A 48 -14.77 6.55 -11.87
CA GLU A 48 -13.44 7.17 -11.68
C GLU A 48 -12.33 6.13 -11.52
N MET A 49 -12.55 5.06 -10.75
CA MET A 49 -11.58 3.96 -10.60
C MET A 49 -11.33 3.23 -11.93
N SER A 50 -12.38 3.03 -12.72
CA SER A 50 -12.27 2.47 -14.07
C SER A 50 -11.46 3.39 -14.99
N ALA A 51 -11.64 4.70 -14.90
CA ALA A 51 -10.85 5.68 -15.63
C ALA A 51 -9.37 5.68 -15.19
N GLN A 52 -9.08 5.45 -13.91
CA GLN A 52 -7.70 5.31 -13.43
C GLN A 52 -7.03 4.06 -14.02
N LEU A 53 -7.72 2.92 -14.09
CA LEU A 53 -7.20 1.71 -14.75
C LEU A 53 -6.93 1.98 -16.24
N ALA A 54 -7.85 2.63 -16.94
CA ALA A 54 -7.68 2.96 -18.35
C ALA A 54 -6.49 3.91 -18.60
N ALA A 55 -6.14 4.75 -17.63
CA ALA A 55 -4.96 5.60 -17.66
C ALA A 55 -3.64 4.89 -17.30
N GLY A 56 -3.66 3.57 -17.10
CA GLY A 56 -2.47 2.76 -16.78
C GLY A 56 -2.10 2.72 -15.29
N ASN A 57 -2.97 3.22 -14.42
CA ASN A 57 -2.81 3.02 -12.97
C ASN A 57 -3.27 1.63 -12.56
N GLU A 58 -2.77 1.15 -11.43
CA GLU A 58 -3.18 -0.10 -10.80
C GLU A 58 -4.17 0.19 -9.67
N LEU A 59 -5.20 -0.64 -9.54
CA LEU A 59 -6.01 -0.72 -8.32
C LEU A 59 -5.55 -1.93 -7.49
N ALA A 60 -5.38 -1.74 -6.19
CA ALA A 60 -5.08 -2.82 -5.25
C ALA A 60 -5.91 -2.66 -3.98
N LEU A 61 -6.29 -3.79 -3.37
CA LEU A 61 -7.18 -3.78 -2.22
C LEU A 61 -6.44 -3.26 -0.97
N HIS A 62 -7.07 -2.38 -0.20
CA HIS A 62 -6.50 -1.78 1.02
C HIS A 62 -7.34 -2.04 2.27
N GLY A 63 -7.71 -3.30 2.47
CA GLY A 63 -8.71 -3.68 3.47
C GLY A 63 -10.13 -3.50 2.96
N TYR A 64 -11.11 -3.76 3.84
CA TYR A 64 -12.53 -3.68 3.49
C TYR A 64 -13.21 -2.51 4.18
N PHE A 65 -13.04 -2.40 5.50
CA PHE A 65 -13.58 -1.28 6.29
C PHE A 65 -12.52 -0.23 6.67
N HIS A 66 -11.23 -0.57 6.65
CA HIS A 66 -10.14 0.29 7.10
C HIS A 66 -10.24 0.68 8.60
N VAL A 67 -10.92 -0.16 9.39
CA VAL A 67 -11.10 0.00 10.84
C VAL A 67 -10.61 -1.26 11.53
N ASP A 68 -9.80 -1.10 12.57
CA ASP A 68 -9.39 -2.12 13.53
C ASP A 68 -10.55 -2.39 14.51
N PRO A 69 -11.18 -3.57 14.46
CA PRO A 69 -12.32 -3.88 15.32
C PRO A 69 -11.90 -4.27 16.75
N GLY A 70 -10.60 -4.49 17.01
CA GLY A 70 -10.18 -5.10 18.27
C GLY A 70 -10.15 -4.15 19.47
N VAL A 71 -10.29 -4.74 20.66
CA VAL A 71 -10.07 -4.06 21.93
C VAL A 71 -8.57 -4.12 22.26
N PRO A 72 -7.92 -3.01 22.63
CA PRO A 72 -6.49 -3.02 22.95
C PRO A 72 -6.13 -4.01 24.08
N SER A 73 -5.11 -4.83 23.89
CA SER A 73 -4.54 -5.68 24.95
C SER A 73 -3.20 -5.13 25.45
N GLY A 74 -3.25 -4.37 26.55
CA GLY A 74 -2.07 -3.76 27.16
C GLY A 74 -1.63 -2.44 26.51
N VAL A 75 -0.59 -1.82 27.09
CA VAL A 75 -0.20 -0.43 26.79
C VAL A 75 0.46 -0.27 25.42
N THR A 76 1.26 -1.24 24.98
CA THR A 76 1.93 -1.23 23.67
C THR A 76 0.92 -1.35 22.52
N ASP A 77 -0.04 -2.26 22.65
CA ASP A 77 -1.12 -2.42 21.68
C ASP A 77 -2.06 -1.20 21.69
N TRP A 78 -2.33 -0.63 22.87
CA TRP A 78 -3.06 0.62 22.98
C TRP A 78 -2.36 1.78 22.27
N LEU A 79 -1.06 1.96 22.47
CA LEU A 79 -0.29 3.01 21.77
C LEU A 79 -0.26 2.77 20.25
N ARG A 80 -0.10 1.52 19.81
CA ARG A 80 -0.17 1.15 18.40
C ARG A 80 -1.53 1.51 17.79
N ARG A 81 -2.62 1.04 18.40
CA ARG A 81 -3.98 1.31 17.94
C ARG A 81 -4.32 2.79 18.00
N ARG A 82 -4.01 3.48 19.09
CA ARG A 82 -4.48 4.85 19.33
C ARG A 82 -3.58 5.94 18.73
N VAL A 83 -2.26 5.73 18.72
CA VAL A 83 -1.26 6.77 18.39
C VAL A 83 -0.56 6.51 17.05
N TYR A 84 -0.39 5.23 16.66
CA TYR A 84 0.26 4.86 15.42
C TYR A 84 -0.75 4.72 14.26
N THR A 85 -1.78 3.88 14.40
CA THR A 85 -2.80 3.67 13.36
C THR A 85 -4.05 4.53 13.50
N ALA A 86 -4.31 5.06 14.70
CA ALA A 86 -5.60 5.67 15.07
C ALA A 86 -6.81 4.73 14.87
N GLY A 87 -6.61 3.43 15.02
CA GLY A 87 -7.65 2.40 14.94
C GLY A 87 -7.90 1.93 13.51
N GLU A 88 -6.96 2.12 12.60
CA GLU A 88 -7.12 1.76 11.18
C GLU A 88 -6.44 0.43 10.82
N GLY A 89 -5.81 -0.27 11.77
CA GLY A 89 -5.10 -1.54 11.54
C GLY A 89 -6.01 -2.76 11.36
N GLU A 90 -6.97 -2.71 10.43
CA GLU A 90 -8.04 -3.72 10.25
C GLU A 90 -7.51 -5.16 10.28
N PHE A 91 -6.45 -5.47 9.55
CA PHE A 91 -5.90 -6.83 9.40
C PHE A 91 -4.84 -7.21 10.44
N CYS A 92 -4.61 -6.36 11.45
CA CYS A 92 -3.54 -6.57 12.43
C CYS A 92 -3.88 -7.67 13.44
N ALA A 93 -5.15 -7.81 13.80
CA ALA A 93 -5.62 -8.71 14.87
C ALA A 93 -6.66 -9.74 14.40
N LEU A 94 -7.01 -9.75 13.10
CA LEU A 94 -7.99 -10.71 12.57
C LEU A 94 -7.46 -12.15 12.63
N SER A 95 -8.37 -13.06 12.92
CA SER A 95 -8.17 -14.48 12.64
C SER A 95 -8.04 -14.71 11.12
N GLU A 96 -7.60 -15.91 10.77
CA GLU A 96 -7.48 -16.31 9.35
C GLU A 96 -8.84 -16.30 8.63
N THR A 97 -9.90 -16.79 9.28
CA THR A 97 -11.25 -16.80 8.73
C THR A 97 -11.77 -15.39 8.53
N GLU A 98 -11.67 -14.51 9.53
CA GLU A 98 -12.13 -13.12 9.40
C GLU A 98 -11.36 -12.36 8.31
N ALA A 99 -10.04 -12.57 8.22
CA ALA A 99 -9.23 -11.96 7.17
C ALA A 99 -9.65 -12.47 5.78
N ASP A 100 -9.89 -13.77 5.63
CA ASP A 100 -10.36 -14.36 4.36
C ASP A 100 -11.74 -13.83 3.95
N GLU A 101 -12.66 -13.67 4.89
CA GLU A 101 -13.97 -13.06 4.65
C GLU A 101 -13.83 -11.65 4.07
N ARG A 102 -12.96 -10.82 4.66
CA ARG A 102 -12.75 -9.43 4.17
C ARG A 102 -12.06 -9.38 2.82
N LEU A 103 -11.10 -10.26 2.58
CA LEU A 103 -10.46 -10.40 1.26
C LEU A 103 -11.49 -10.84 0.22
N THR A 104 -12.37 -11.78 0.56
CA THR A 104 -13.44 -12.26 -0.32
C THR A 104 -14.42 -11.15 -0.67
N LEU A 105 -14.85 -10.34 0.31
CA LEU A 105 -15.73 -9.20 0.06
C LEU A 105 -15.07 -8.15 -0.85
N GLY A 106 -13.80 -7.83 -0.62
CA GLY A 106 -13.04 -6.93 -1.48
C GLY A 106 -12.89 -7.48 -2.90
N ARG A 107 -12.60 -8.77 -3.06
CA ARG A 107 -12.52 -9.44 -4.36
C ARG A 107 -13.83 -9.37 -5.13
N ARG A 108 -14.95 -9.68 -4.48
CA ARG A 108 -16.29 -9.59 -5.11
C ARG A 108 -16.59 -8.19 -5.65
N TRP A 109 -16.13 -7.15 -4.96
CA TRP A 109 -16.29 -5.77 -5.44
C TRP A 109 -15.46 -5.48 -6.71
N PHE A 110 -14.21 -5.99 -6.78
CA PHE A 110 -13.40 -5.91 -8.00
C PHE A 110 -14.04 -6.71 -9.15
N GLU A 111 -14.52 -7.94 -8.88
CA GLU A 111 -15.17 -8.80 -9.86
C GLU A 111 -16.46 -8.17 -10.42
N ALA A 112 -17.30 -7.58 -9.55
CA ALA A 112 -18.52 -6.90 -9.95
C ALA A 112 -18.26 -5.72 -10.90
N ASN A 113 -17.09 -5.09 -10.80
CA ASN A 113 -16.68 -3.97 -11.65
C ASN A 113 -15.77 -4.41 -12.82
N GLY A 114 -15.46 -5.71 -12.96
CA GLY A 114 -14.56 -6.22 -14.00
C GLY A 114 -13.10 -5.75 -13.86
N TRP A 115 -12.68 -5.37 -12.66
CA TRP A 115 -11.33 -4.86 -12.40
C TRP A 115 -10.34 -6.00 -12.09
N PRO A 116 -9.09 -5.92 -12.59
CA PRO A 116 -8.05 -6.87 -12.19
C PRO A 116 -7.65 -6.63 -10.72
N LEU A 117 -7.47 -7.71 -9.96
CA LEU A 117 -6.99 -7.65 -8.58
C LEU A 117 -5.66 -8.41 -8.46
N ALA A 118 -4.54 -7.69 -8.58
CA ALA A 118 -3.20 -8.27 -8.48
C ALA A 118 -2.67 -8.30 -7.04
N GLY A 119 -3.02 -7.33 -6.19
CA GLY A 119 -2.40 -7.21 -4.87
C GLY A 119 -3.29 -6.65 -3.78
N PHE A 120 -2.81 -6.84 -2.55
CA PHE A 120 -3.46 -6.42 -1.32
C PHE A 120 -2.46 -5.77 -0.37
N VAL A 121 -2.83 -4.65 0.25
CA VAL A 121 -2.01 -3.99 1.27
C VAL A 121 -2.84 -3.87 2.53
N ALA A 122 -2.37 -4.41 3.65
CA ALA A 122 -3.06 -4.23 4.92
C ALA A 122 -3.06 -2.73 5.32
N PRO A 123 -4.20 -2.18 5.78
CA PRO A 123 -4.25 -0.87 6.40
C PRO A 123 -3.14 -0.64 7.43
N ALA A 124 -2.58 0.58 7.44
CA ALA A 124 -1.41 0.96 8.24
C ALA A 124 -0.17 0.05 8.09
N TRP A 125 -0.08 -0.73 7.00
CA TRP A 125 0.95 -1.75 6.76
C TRP A 125 1.04 -2.83 7.84
N LEU A 126 -0.03 -3.04 8.60
CA LEU A 126 -0.07 -4.01 9.70
C LEU A 126 -0.80 -5.28 9.27
N LEU A 127 -0.02 -6.28 8.88
CA LEU A 127 -0.51 -7.60 8.52
C LEU A 127 -0.27 -8.58 9.67
N GLY A 128 -1.34 -9.02 10.34
CA GLY A 128 -1.27 -9.99 11.43
C GLY A 128 -1.05 -11.43 10.92
N ALA A 129 -0.73 -12.36 11.83
CA ALA A 129 -0.45 -13.76 11.48
C ALA A 129 -1.65 -14.45 10.82
N GLY A 130 -2.87 -14.23 11.30
CA GLY A 130 -4.09 -14.78 10.69
C GLY A 130 -4.29 -14.29 9.26
N ALA A 131 -4.15 -13.00 9.03
CA ALA A 131 -4.22 -12.40 7.69
C ALA A 131 -3.10 -12.90 6.76
N ALA A 132 -1.88 -13.09 7.26
CA ALA A 132 -0.78 -13.65 6.47
C ALA A 132 -1.06 -15.11 6.06
N ARG A 133 -1.68 -15.93 6.93
CA ARG A 133 -2.11 -17.28 6.58
C ARG A 133 -3.21 -17.27 5.52
N ALA A 134 -4.22 -16.41 5.68
CA ALA A 134 -5.30 -16.24 4.70
C ALA A 134 -4.74 -15.89 3.30
N LEU A 135 -3.84 -14.90 3.21
CA LEU A 135 -3.23 -14.51 1.93
C LEU A 135 -2.48 -15.65 1.24
N ARG A 136 -1.83 -16.53 2.01
CA ARG A 136 -1.12 -17.70 1.48
C ARG A 136 -2.08 -18.79 1.03
N ALA A 137 -3.09 -19.09 1.85
CA ALA A 137 -4.06 -20.14 1.58
C ALA A 137 -4.85 -19.87 0.30
N ARG A 138 -5.18 -18.60 0.02
CA ARG A 138 -5.93 -18.21 -1.17
C ARG A 138 -5.15 -18.37 -2.48
N GLY A 139 -3.86 -18.04 -2.49
CA GLY A 139 -2.99 -18.15 -3.67
C GLY A 139 -3.40 -17.29 -4.89
N ASP A 140 -4.37 -16.38 -4.72
CA ASP A 140 -5.04 -15.63 -5.79
C ASP A 140 -4.61 -14.16 -5.87
N LEU A 141 -3.52 -13.81 -5.16
CA LEU A 141 -2.89 -12.50 -5.14
C LEU A 141 -1.40 -12.64 -5.41
N GLN A 142 -0.84 -11.68 -6.13
CA GLN A 142 0.57 -11.66 -6.52
C GLN A 142 1.47 -11.00 -5.48
N TYR A 143 0.94 -10.09 -4.66
CA TYR A 143 1.75 -9.42 -3.65
C TYR A 143 0.97 -8.86 -2.45
N THR A 144 1.72 -8.65 -1.37
CA THR A 144 1.37 -7.75 -0.28
C THR A 144 2.55 -6.84 0.10
N SER A 145 2.37 -5.87 1.00
CA SER A 145 3.49 -4.99 1.38
C SER A 145 3.39 -4.47 2.81
N THR A 146 4.52 -4.46 3.51
CA THR A 146 4.71 -3.80 4.82
C THR A 146 5.25 -2.39 4.62
N LEU A 147 5.72 -1.71 5.67
CA LEU A 147 6.39 -0.41 5.54
C LEU A 147 7.78 -0.53 4.88
N THR A 148 8.45 -1.67 5.06
CA THR A 148 9.85 -1.87 4.65
C THR A 148 10.00 -2.83 3.47
N GLU A 149 8.98 -3.63 3.16
CA GLU A 149 9.07 -4.73 2.21
C GLU A 149 7.87 -4.81 1.28
N LEU A 150 8.13 -5.33 0.08
CA LEU A 150 7.13 -5.82 -0.86
C LEU A 150 7.27 -7.35 -0.88
N ILE A 151 6.19 -8.05 -0.61
CA ILE A 151 6.19 -9.50 -0.43
C ILE A 151 5.49 -10.11 -1.64
N VAL A 152 6.22 -10.89 -2.42
CA VAL A 152 5.71 -11.63 -3.58
C VAL A 152 4.98 -12.87 -3.08
N LEU A 153 3.72 -13.04 -3.51
CA LEU A 153 2.81 -14.11 -3.13
C LEU A 153 2.50 -15.01 -4.33
N PRO A 154 2.29 -16.32 -4.14
CA PRO A 154 2.12 -17.00 -2.84
C PRO A 154 3.43 -17.41 -2.14
N GLU A 155 4.57 -17.29 -2.82
CA GLU A 155 5.86 -17.84 -2.35
C GLU A 155 6.43 -17.16 -1.09
N ALA A 156 5.89 -15.99 -0.75
CA ALA A 156 6.28 -15.14 0.36
C ALA A 156 7.77 -14.72 0.31
N TYR A 157 8.25 -14.36 -0.89
CA TYR A 157 9.57 -13.75 -1.06
C TYR A 157 9.53 -12.27 -0.65
N ALA A 158 10.38 -11.88 0.29
CA ALA A 158 10.50 -10.50 0.74
C ALA A 158 11.51 -9.74 -0.12
N VAL A 159 11.02 -8.68 -0.77
CA VAL A 159 11.85 -7.71 -1.49
C VAL A 159 11.98 -6.47 -0.63
N ARG A 160 13.23 -6.09 -0.29
CA ARG A 160 13.49 -4.84 0.44
C ARG A 160 12.97 -3.65 -0.36
N ALA A 161 11.98 -2.96 0.19
CA ALA A 161 11.21 -1.94 -0.50
C ALA A 161 10.77 -0.84 0.48
N PRO A 162 11.66 -0.01 1.04
CA PRO A 162 11.27 1.03 1.99
C PRO A 162 10.19 1.96 1.41
N CYS A 163 9.18 2.29 2.23
CA CYS A 163 8.13 3.23 1.90
C CYS A 163 8.37 4.58 2.59
N LEU A 164 8.58 5.62 1.80
CA LEU A 164 8.61 7.01 2.28
C LEU A 164 7.16 7.47 2.48
N THR A 165 6.79 7.80 3.71
CA THR A 165 5.42 8.21 4.07
C THR A 165 5.45 9.45 4.95
N TYR A 166 4.43 10.30 4.82
CA TYR A 166 4.34 11.55 5.57
C TYR A 166 3.25 11.47 6.63
N SER A 167 3.45 12.20 7.73
CA SER A 167 2.46 12.29 8.80
C SER A 167 2.02 13.73 8.97
N VAL A 168 0.80 14.02 8.50
CA VAL A 168 0.24 15.38 8.47
C VAL A 168 -0.84 15.65 9.53
N ARG A 169 -1.22 14.60 10.29
CA ARG A 169 -2.27 14.63 11.33
C ARG A 169 -1.98 15.65 12.44
N GLN A 170 -0.71 15.92 12.74
CA GLN A 170 -0.30 16.91 13.75
C GLN A 170 0.76 17.86 13.21
N ALA A 171 0.72 19.13 13.64
CA ALA A 171 1.61 20.18 13.11
C ALA A 171 3.10 19.84 13.28
N TRP A 172 3.50 19.33 14.44
CA TRP A 172 4.89 18.93 14.72
C TRP A 172 5.35 17.71 13.91
N ARG A 173 4.43 16.82 13.53
CA ARG A 173 4.75 15.63 12.72
C ARG A 173 5.15 15.97 11.29
N ARG A 174 4.76 17.14 10.78
CA ARG A 174 5.10 17.61 9.42
C ARG A 174 6.60 17.88 9.25
N PRO A 175 7.27 18.73 10.06
CA PRO A 175 8.72 18.90 9.96
C PRO A 175 9.47 17.62 10.32
N ALA A 176 9.01 16.85 11.32
CA ALA A 176 9.66 15.59 11.71
C ALA A 176 9.64 14.55 10.57
N SER A 177 8.50 14.31 9.94
CA SER A 177 8.39 13.36 8.82
C SER A 177 9.20 13.79 7.59
N ARG A 178 9.31 15.10 7.33
CA ARG A 178 10.19 15.62 6.25
C ARG A 178 11.66 15.31 6.51
N ALA A 179 12.15 15.57 7.73
CA ALA A 179 13.53 15.27 8.11
C ALA A 179 13.80 13.76 8.03
N TRP A 180 12.88 12.95 8.58
CA TRP A 180 12.96 11.49 8.54
C TRP A 180 13.02 10.94 7.11
N ASN A 181 12.12 11.39 6.22
CA ASN A 181 12.09 10.92 4.83
C ASN A 181 13.34 11.34 4.04
N THR A 182 13.95 12.48 4.37
CA THR A 182 15.21 12.91 3.76
C THR A 182 16.35 11.95 4.14
N LEU A 183 16.44 11.59 5.42
CA LEU A 183 17.42 10.63 5.91
C LEU A 183 17.18 9.24 5.31
N LEU A 184 15.93 8.76 5.35
CA LEU A 184 15.59 7.44 4.84
C LEU A 184 15.90 7.34 3.35
N ALA A 185 15.53 8.34 2.53
CA ALA A 185 15.84 8.38 1.10
C ALA A 185 17.35 8.32 0.80
N ALA A 186 18.21 8.86 1.66
CA ALA A 186 19.66 8.75 1.49
C ALA A 186 20.18 7.29 1.62
N THR A 187 19.43 6.42 2.29
CA THR A 187 19.78 5.01 2.50
C THR A 187 19.21 4.07 1.43
N THR A 188 18.47 4.60 0.45
CA THR A 188 17.75 3.78 -0.54
C THR A 188 18.48 3.61 -1.87
N ALA A 189 19.69 4.14 -2.05
CA ALA A 189 20.41 4.03 -3.33
C ALA A 189 20.47 2.61 -3.90
N ARG A 190 20.73 1.60 -3.04
CA ARG A 190 20.87 0.19 -3.44
C ARG A 190 19.62 -0.67 -3.27
N VAL A 191 18.46 -0.10 -2.91
CA VAL A 191 17.24 -0.92 -2.82
C VAL A 191 16.68 -1.18 -4.22
N PRO A 192 16.18 -2.40 -4.49
CA PRO A 192 15.62 -2.75 -5.80
C PRO A 192 14.40 -1.90 -6.15
N VAL A 193 13.60 -1.49 -5.15
CA VAL A 193 12.44 -0.61 -5.34
C VAL A 193 12.28 0.35 -4.17
N LEU A 194 12.03 1.62 -4.48
CA LEU A 194 11.67 2.66 -3.54
C LEU A 194 10.17 2.92 -3.66
N ARG A 195 9.45 2.97 -2.54
CA ARG A 195 8.02 3.30 -2.55
C ARG A 195 7.80 4.69 -1.95
N LEU A 196 6.93 5.47 -2.57
CA LEU A 196 6.42 6.73 -2.03
C LEU A 196 4.94 6.56 -1.68
N GLY A 197 4.65 6.41 -0.39
CA GLY A 197 3.29 6.25 0.13
C GLY A 197 2.64 7.59 0.44
N LEU A 198 1.82 8.08 -0.49
CA LEU A 198 1.06 9.33 -0.31
C LEU A 198 -0.37 9.03 0.15
N HIS A 199 -0.90 9.87 1.02
CA HIS A 199 -2.27 9.84 1.56
C HIS A 199 -3.06 11.06 1.08
N PRO A 200 -4.39 11.03 1.12
CA PRO A 200 -5.24 12.08 0.52
C PRO A 200 -4.89 13.49 1.00
N ARG A 201 -4.47 13.66 2.26
CA ARG A 201 -4.16 14.97 2.86
C ARG A 201 -2.70 15.43 2.71
N ASP A 202 -1.83 14.63 2.09
CA ASP A 202 -0.41 14.97 1.97
C ASP A 202 -0.13 16.12 0.99
N ALA A 203 -1.12 16.49 0.16
CA ALA A 203 -1.06 17.66 -0.73
C ALA A 203 -1.60 18.94 -0.08
N ASP A 204 -2.32 18.87 1.05
CA ASP A 204 -2.94 20.03 1.70
C ASP A 204 -1.90 21.01 2.28
N PHE A 205 -0.69 20.52 2.58
CA PHE A 205 0.36 21.31 3.23
C PHE A 205 1.53 21.55 2.28
N ARG A 206 1.69 22.80 1.82
CA ARG A 206 2.72 23.22 0.85
C ARG A 206 4.13 22.69 1.18
N SER A 207 4.56 22.75 2.44
CA SER A 207 5.89 22.29 2.83
C SER A 207 6.07 20.78 2.74
N VAL A 208 5.01 20.01 2.98
CA VAL A 208 4.99 18.54 2.85
C VAL A 208 4.97 18.18 1.38
N ARG A 209 4.06 18.81 0.61
CA ARG A 209 3.97 18.69 -0.85
C ARG A 209 5.31 18.90 -1.55
N ARG A 210 5.94 20.05 -1.34
CA ARG A 210 7.27 20.33 -1.91
C ARG A 210 8.37 19.38 -1.42
N SER A 211 8.20 18.73 -0.27
CA SER A 211 9.16 17.74 0.22
C SER A 211 9.07 16.46 -0.58
N TRP A 212 7.87 15.90 -0.74
CA TRP A 212 7.72 14.65 -1.48
C TRP A 212 7.86 14.85 -2.98
N GLN A 213 7.49 16.00 -3.55
CA GLN A 213 7.73 16.31 -4.96
C GLN A 213 9.23 16.28 -5.28
N ARG A 214 10.08 16.91 -4.46
CA ARG A 214 11.54 16.85 -4.64
C ARG A 214 12.12 15.45 -4.50
N LEU A 215 11.58 14.63 -3.60
CA LEU A 215 12.01 13.23 -3.47
C LEU A 215 11.57 12.40 -4.70
N LEU A 216 10.40 12.69 -5.25
CA LEU A 216 9.92 12.08 -6.48
C LEU A 216 10.79 12.47 -7.68
N GLU A 217 11.04 13.77 -7.89
CA GLU A 217 11.93 14.29 -8.93
C GLU A 217 13.30 13.60 -8.89
N ARG A 218 13.92 13.54 -7.70
CA ARG A 218 15.20 12.86 -7.50
C ARG A 218 15.12 11.35 -7.75
N ALA A 219 14.05 10.69 -7.32
CA ALA A 219 13.90 9.27 -7.59
C ALA A 219 13.81 9.01 -9.10
N LEU A 220 13.08 9.83 -9.84
CA LEU A 220 12.90 9.71 -11.29
C LEU A 220 14.17 9.99 -12.09
N SER A 221 15.14 10.75 -11.57
CA SER A 221 16.43 10.93 -12.25
C SER A 221 17.31 9.67 -12.25
N GLU A 222 17.01 8.71 -11.36
CA GLU A 222 17.83 7.49 -11.17
C GLU A 222 17.03 6.20 -11.35
N ARG A 223 15.69 6.28 -11.44
CA ARG A 223 14.78 5.13 -11.38
C ARG A 223 13.62 5.29 -12.35
N VAL A 224 13.07 4.14 -12.75
CA VAL A 224 11.85 4.07 -13.56
C VAL A 224 10.64 3.90 -12.64
N ALA A 225 9.60 4.70 -12.85
CA ALA A 225 8.33 4.53 -12.14
C ALA A 225 7.53 3.36 -12.73
N VAL A 226 6.99 2.53 -11.84
CA VAL A 226 6.21 1.33 -12.16
C VAL A 226 5.09 1.16 -11.12
N THR A 227 4.03 0.43 -11.49
CA THR A 227 3.05 -0.04 -10.50
C THR A 227 3.65 -1.17 -9.66
N LYS A 228 3.00 -1.53 -8.56
CA LYS A 228 3.46 -2.65 -7.72
C LYS A 228 3.32 -3.98 -8.46
N SER A 229 2.22 -4.20 -9.18
CA SER A 229 2.04 -5.41 -10.00
C SER A 229 3.13 -5.53 -11.08
N ASP A 230 3.40 -4.46 -11.82
CA ASP A 230 4.43 -4.45 -12.87
C ASP A 230 5.84 -4.71 -12.28
N PHE A 231 6.15 -4.14 -11.11
CA PHE A 231 7.40 -4.49 -10.42
C PHE A 231 7.48 -5.98 -10.08
N VAL A 232 6.40 -6.57 -9.55
CA VAL A 232 6.35 -7.99 -9.15
C VAL A 232 6.50 -8.90 -10.37
N ASP A 233 5.85 -8.58 -11.48
CA ASP A 233 5.97 -9.34 -12.73
C ASP A 233 7.40 -9.31 -13.27
N ARG A 234 8.02 -8.12 -13.31
CA ARG A 234 9.44 -7.98 -13.71
C ARG A 234 10.38 -8.72 -12.77
N TRP A 235 10.14 -8.62 -11.46
CA TRP A 235 10.93 -9.32 -10.45
C TRP A 235 10.84 -10.83 -10.64
N ARG A 236 9.64 -11.37 -10.88
CA ARG A 236 9.42 -12.81 -11.15
C ARG A 236 10.14 -13.27 -12.40
N LEU A 237 10.05 -12.51 -13.50
CA LEU A 237 10.75 -12.86 -14.74
C LEU A 237 12.28 -12.92 -14.53
N GLN A 238 12.84 -11.96 -13.80
CA GLN A 238 14.26 -11.95 -13.46
C GLN A 238 14.64 -13.14 -12.57
N HIS A 239 13.84 -13.48 -11.57
CA HIS A 239 14.16 -14.55 -10.60
C HIS A 239 13.85 -15.94 -11.14
N ALA A 240 12.89 -16.11 -12.05
CA ALA A 240 12.67 -17.36 -12.78
C ALA A 240 13.87 -17.69 -13.68
N ASN A 241 14.47 -16.68 -14.31
CA ASN A 241 15.70 -16.84 -15.09
C ASN A 241 16.91 -17.16 -14.19
N LEU A 242 16.96 -16.59 -12.97
CA LEU A 242 18.02 -16.87 -12.00
C LEU A 242 17.88 -18.23 -11.30
N ALA A 243 16.66 -18.69 -10.99
CA ALA A 243 16.41 -19.99 -10.36
C ALA A 243 16.74 -21.17 -11.29
N ARG A 244 16.68 -20.95 -12.62
CA ARG A 244 17.25 -21.89 -13.61
C ARG A 244 18.78 -21.93 -13.59
N SER A 245 19.43 -20.97 -12.92
CA SER A 245 20.90 -20.87 -12.87
C SER A 245 21.50 -21.27 -11.52
N ILE A 246 20.89 -20.97 -10.36
CA ILE A 246 21.41 -21.32 -9.00
C ILE A 246 20.26 -21.37 -7.96
N ASP A 247 20.31 -22.33 -7.03
CA ASP A 247 19.40 -22.53 -5.89
C ASP A 247 19.62 -21.46 -4.78
N GLN A 248 18.62 -20.63 -4.45
CA GLN A 248 18.72 -19.60 -3.39
C GLN A 248 17.55 -19.62 -2.38
N PRO A 249 17.78 -20.09 -1.13
CA PRO A 249 16.75 -20.13 -0.08
C PRO A 249 16.63 -18.86 0.81
N ALA A 250 17.43 -17.80 0.61
CA ALA A 250 17.65 -16.75 1.62
C ALA A 250 16.64 -15.57 1.67
N GLN A 251 15.52 -15.60 0.93
CA GLN A 251 14.60 -14.44 0.81
C GLN A 251 13.16 -14.69 1.29
N ARG A 252 12.88 -15.83 1.94
CA ARG A 252 11.52 -16.13 2.42
C ARG A 252 11.22 -15.38 3.72
N VAL A 253 10.05 -14.74 3.79
CA VAL A 253 9.59 -14.06 5.01
C VAL A 253 9.39 -15.09 6.13
N ALA A 254 10.03 -14.87 7.28
CA ALA A 254 9.76 -15.59 8.51
C ALA A 254 8.43 -15.10 9.10
N TRP A 255 7.39 -15.86 8.79
CA TRP A 255 6.09 -15.87 9.46
C TRP A 255 6.25 -15.97 10.97
N GLN A 256 6.19 -14.90 11.78
CA GLN A 256 6.01 -15.11 13.23
C GLN A 256 4.67 -15.87 13.40
N ALA A 257 4.78 -17.11 13.87
CA ALA A 257 3.68 -18.05 14.06
C ALA A 257 2.72 -17.58 15.16
#